data_AF-A0A7C1K7W9-F1
#
_entry.id   AF-A0A7C1K7W9-F1
#
_cell.length_a   1.000
_cell.length_b   1.000
_cell.length_c   1.000
_cell.angle_alpha   90.00
_cell.angle_beta   90.00
_cell.angle_gamma   90.00
#
_symmetry.space_group_name_H-M   'P 1'
#
loop_
_entity.id
_entity.type
_entity.pdbx_description
1 polymer ?
#
loop_
_entity_poly.entity_id
_entity_poly.type
_entity_poly.pdbx_seq_one_letter_code
_entity_poly.pdbx_strand_id
1 'polypeptide(L)'
;MAVAKRVRGHKVLAVLLLLLALCLAGCGGATDGPAPAGPGPEPPASGQTQSLREETQRTEPTQPTELIPTSLPAATVTGVIDGDTAYMCLEGGRTEKVRFIGVDTPETHHSTIGEEPYGREAAAFTARSLSARKVWLELDAREENWRSLPK
;
A
#
# COMPACT_ATOMS: atom_id res chain seq x y z
N MET A 1 5.93 -6.75 -42.79
CA MET A 1 6.90 -5.67 -43.09
C MET A 1 7.10 -4.85 -41.82
N ALA A 2 8.28 -4.90 -41.18
CA ALA A 2 8.58 -4.13 -39.97
C ALA A 2 9.60 -3.03 -40.30
N VAL A 3 9.19 -1.77 -40.14
CA VAL A 3 10.06 -0.60 -40.32
C VAL A 3 10.74 -0.29 -38.99
N ALA A 4 12.01 -0.66 -38.85
CA ALA A 4 12.83 -0.26 -37.71
C ALA A 4 13.19 1.23 -37.86
N LYS A 5 12.56 2.10 -37.05
CA LYS A 5 12.95 3.51 -36.97
C LYS A 5 14.31 3.63 -36.29
N ARG A 6 15.35 3.89 -37.10
CA ARG A 6 16.72 4.18 -36.64
C ARG A 6 16.71 5.52 -35.88
N VAL A 7 16.66 5.47 -34.55
CA VAL A 7 16.83 6.64 -33.70
C VAL A 7 18.26 7.16 -33.91
N ARG A 8 18.40 8.42 -34.31
CA ARG A 8 19.69 9.04 -34.66
C ARG A 8 20.61 9.01 -33.43
N GLY A 9 21.64 8.16 -33.46
CA GLY A 9 22.58 7.93 -32.36
C GLY A 9 23.23 9.20 -31.79
N HIS A 10 23.31 10.27 -32.58
CA HIS A 10 23.74 11.59 -32.14
C HIS A 10 22.88 12.17 -31.01
N LYS A 11 21.56 11.94 -31.02
CA LYS A 11 20.66 12.41 -29.95
C LYS A 11 20.85 11.59 -28.67
N VAL A 12 21.10 10.28 -28.78
CA VAL A 12 21.37 9.40 -27.65
C VAL A 12 22.73 9.72 -27.02
N LEU A 13 23.76 9.94 -27.85
CA LEU A 13 25.10 10.32 -27.41
C LEU A 13 25.11 11.69 -26.73
N ALA A 14 24.37 12.68 -27.25
CA ALA A 14 24.26 14.00 -26.63
C ALA A 14 23.58 13.94 -25.24
N VAL A 15 22.53 13.13 -25.08
CA VAL A 15 21.88 12.92 -23.76
C VAL A 15 22.81 12.20 -22.79
N LEU A 16 23.58 11.21 -23.26
CA LEU A 16 24.54 10.50 -22.41
C LEU A 16 25.66 11.41 -21.90
N LEU A 17 26.20 12.29 -22.77
CA LEU A 17 27.22 13.26 -22.40
C LEU A 17 26.69 14.33 -21.43
N LEU A 18 25.43 14.77 -21.60
CA LEU A 18 24.79 15.72 -20.70
C LEU A 18 24.56 15.13 -19.29
N LEU A 19 24.14 13.86 -19.20
CA LEU A 19 23.96 13.18 -17.92
C LEU A 19 25.29 12.95 -17.19
N LEU A 20 26.35 12.58 -17.93
CA LEU A 20 27.69 12.39 -17.35
C LEU A 20 28.26 13.69 -16.78
N ALA A 21 28.03 14.83 -17.44
CA ALA A 21 28.45 16.14 -16.96
C ALA A 21 27.73 16.55 -15.65
N LEU A 22 26.47 16.14 -15.47
CA LEU A 22 25.70 16.44 -14.26
C LEU A 22 26.18 15.65 -13.03
N CYS A 23 26.73 14.45 -13.22
CA CYS A 23 27.26 13.63 -12.14
C CYS A 23 28.61 14.12 -11.57
N LEU A 24 29.35 14.95 -12.31
CA LEU A 24 30.68 15.42 -11.92
C LEU A 24 30.68 16.73 -11.10
N ALA A 25 29.51 17.33 -10.85
CA ALA A 25 29.38 18.62 -10.15
C ALA A 25 28.94 18.53 -8.67
N GLY A 26 28.99 17.35 -8.05
CA GLY A 26 28.52 17.12 -6.67
C GLY A 26 29.64 16.90 -5.65
N CYS A 27 30.40 17.95 -5.30
CA CYS A 27 31.30 17.95 -4.14
C CYS A 27 31.31 19.35 -3.48
N GLY A 28 31.03 19.38 -2.17
CA GLY A 28 31.18 20.56 -1.30
C GLY A 28 29.89 20.90 -0.55
N GLY A 29 29.84 20.97 0.77
CA GLY A 29 30.86 20.84 1.81
C GLY A 29 30.19 20.78 3.19
N ALA A 30 30.87 20.15 4.13
CA ALA A 30 30.51 20.10 5.54
C ALA A 30 30.92 21.40 6.24
N THR A 31 30.09 21.92 7.15
CA THR A 31 30.50 22.89 8.16
C THR A 31 29.81 22.58 9.50
N ASP A 32 30.62 22.15 10.46
CA ASP A 32 30.34 22.07 11.89
C ASP A 32 30.13 23.45 12.52
N GLY A 33 29.33 23.52 13.60
CA GLY A 33 29.28 24.68 14.50
C GLY A 33 28.25 24.54 15.63
N PRO A 34 28.47 25.14 16.83
CA PRO A 34 28.54 24.37 18.08
C PRO A 34 27.40 24.61 19.09
N ALA A 35 27.22 23.66 20.01
CA ALA A 35 26.65 23.90 21.34
C ALA A 35 27.70 24.55 22.26
N PRO A 36 27.33 25.33 23.31
CA PRO A 36 27.31 24.71 24.64
C PRO A 36 26.41 25.38 25.74
N ALA A 37 26.21 24.59 26.82
CA ALA A 37 26.05 24.94 28.25
C ALA A 37 24.81 25.78 28.67
N GLY A 38 24.09 25.51 29.77
CA GLY A 38 24.31 24.74 31.00
C GLY A 38 23.18 25.11 32.01
N PRO A 39 23.18 24.60 33.26
CA PRO A 39 21.97 24.03 33.88
C PRO A 39 21.36 24.80 35.08
N GLY A 40 20.13 24.39 35.46
CA GLY A 40 19.59 24.39 36.84
C GLY A 40 18.16 24.95 36.99
N PRO A 41 17.44 24.65 38.09
CA PRO A 41 17.24 23.37 38.78
C PRO A 41 15.75 22.95 38.84
N GLU A 42 15.51 21.64 38.92
CA GLU A 42 14.26 20.97 39.33
C GLU A 42 14.25 20.71 40.86
N PRO A 43 13.21 20.10 41.50
CA PRO A 43 11.74 20.19 41.43
C PRO A 43 11.15 20.29 42.87
N PRO A 44 9.87 19.92 43.20
CA PRO A 44 9.48 18.50 43.31
C PRO A 44 8.03 18.12 42.94
N ALA A 45 7.93 16.89 42.42
CA ALA A 45 7.00 15.80 42.75
C ALA A 45 5.48 16.04 42.82
N SER A 46 4.72 15.27 42.00
CA SER A 46 3.81 14.21 42.47
C SER A 46 3.09 13.55 41.28
N GLY A 47 2.94 12.22 41.28
CA GLY A 47 2.10 11.55 40.27
C GLY A 47 2.37 10.08 39.92
N GLN A 48 2.85 9.27 40.88
CA GLN A 48 2.63 7.83 41.05
C GLN A 48 2.55 6.91 39.80
N THR A 49 3.67 6.24 39.55
CA THR A 49 3.75 4.89 38.97
C THR A 49 3.05 3.87 39.85
N GLN A 50 2.06 3.15 39.32
CA GLN A 50 1.62 1.87 39.87
C GLN A 50 1.81 0.77 38.82
N SER A 51 2.95 0.11 38.95
CA SER A 51 3.21 -1.24 38.46
C SER A 51 2.63 -2.21 39.49
N LEU A 52 1.49 -2.84 39.18
CA LEU A 52 1.16 -4.15 39.73
C LEU A 52 1.27 -5.17 38.61
N ARG A 53 2.30 -5.99 38.74
CA ARG A 53 2.43 -7.27 38.06
C ARG A 53 1.34 -8.16 38.64
N GLU A 54 0.45 -8.65 37.79
CA GLU A 54 -0.28 -9.86 38.10
C GLU A 54 0.01 -10.90 37.04
N GLU A 55 0.45 -12.03 37.55
CA GLU A 55 1.06 -13.15 36.87
C GLU A 55 -0.03 -14.12 36.45
N THR A 56 0.02 -14.54 35.18
CA THR A 56 -0.39 -15.85 34.69
C THR A 56 -1.76 -16.38 35.12
N GLN A 57 -2.72 -16.26 34.19
CA GLN A 57 -3.56 -17.41 33.84
C GLN A 57 -3.72 -17.49 32.33
N ARG A 58 -2.87 -18.34 31.74
CA ARG A 58 -3.02 -18.87 30.39
C ARG A 58 -4.22 -19.83 30.41
N THR A 59 -5.41 -19.29 30.19
CA THR A 59 -6.47 -20.08 29.58
C THR A 59 -6.16 -20.14 28.09
N GLU A 60 -5.81 -21.33 27.61
CA GLU A 60 -5.72 -21.57 26.16
C GLU A 60 -7.06 -21.17 25.53
N PRO A 61 -7.06 -20.27 24.53
CA PRO A 61 -8.20 -20.21 23.65
C PRO A 61 -8.24 -21.56 22.94
N THR A 62 -9.25 -22.38 23.25
CA THR A 62 -9.73 -23.40 22.32
C THR A 62 -10.15 -22.63 21.08
N GLN A 63 -9.19 -22.38 20.19
CA GLN A 63 -9.46 -21.88 18.86
C GLN A 63 -10.45 -22.86 18.26
N PRO A 64 -11.64 -22.42 17.83
CA PRO A 64 -12.43 -23.21 16.92
C PRO A 64 -11.48 -23.58 15.77
N THR A 65 -11.27 -24.87 15.54
CA THR A 65 -10.63 -25.35 14.32
C THR A 65 -11.54 -24.91 13.17
N GLU A 66 -11.35 -23.69 12.73
CA GLU A 66 -11.98 -23.12 11.56
C GLU A 66 -11.50 -23.97 10.40
N LEU A 67 -12.44 -24.66 9.75
CA LEU A 67 -12.18 -25.45 8.57
C LEU A 67 -11.82 -24.48 7.45
N ILE A 68 -10.56 -24.04 7.40
CA ILE A 68 -10.08 -23.18 6.33
C ILE A 68 -10.23 -23.98 5.03
N PRO A 69 -11.06 -23.55 4.07
CA PRO A 69 -11.20 -24.24 2.80
C PRO A 69 -9.82 -24.33 2.15
N THR A 70 -9.39 -25.55 1.82
CA THR A 70 -8.00 -25.93 1.51
C THR A 70 -7.45 -25.35 0.19
N SER A 71 -8.12 -24.36 -0.42
CA SER A 71 -7.53 -23.57 -1.50
C SER A 71 -8.30 -22.26 -1.71
N LEU A 72 -7.73 -21.14 -1.28
CA LEU A 72 -8.24 -19.81 -1.64
C LEU A 72 -7.95 -19.52 -3.13
N PRO A 73 -8.92 -18.97 -3.90
CA PRO A 73 -8.69 -18.52 -5.27
C PRO A 73 -7.53 -17.54 -5.37
N ALA A 74 -6.58 -17.82 -6.24
CA ALA A 74 -5.48 -16.90 -6.51
C ALA A 74 -5.85 -15.86 -7.58
N ALA A 75 -5.34 -14.65 -7.42
CA ALA A 75 -5.55 -13.54 -8.36
C ALA A 75 -4.31 -12.65 -8.45
N THR A 76 -4.20 -11.88 -9.52
CA THR A 76 -3.19 -10.81 -9.67
C THR A 76 -3.88 -9.46 -9.72
N VAL A 77 -3.43 -8.50 -8.91
CA VAL A 77 -4.00 -7.15 -8.90
C VAL A 77 -3.54 -6.40 -10.15
N THR A 78 -4.50 -6.03 -11.01
CA THR A 78 -4.23 -5.37 -12.30
C THR A 78 -4.49 -3.87 -12.27
N GLY A 79 -5.25 -3.37 -11.29
CA GLY A 79 -5.51 -1.95 -11.09
C GLY A 79 -6.15 -1.68 -9.74
N VAL A 80 -6.02 -0.45 -9.26
CA VAL A 80 -6.66 0.04 -8.02
C VAL A 80 -7.60 1.18 -8.41
N ILE A 81 -8.80 1.17 -7.85
CA ILE A 81 -9.83 2.19 -8.09
C ILE A 81 -9.83 3.13 -6.88
N ASP A 82 -10.12 2.60 -5.70
CA ASP A 82 -10.18 3.32 -4.43
C ASP A 82 -9.35 2.59 -3.37
N GLY A 83 -9.36 3.07 -2.13
CA GLY A 83 -8.60 2.44 -1.05
C GLY A 83 -9.10 1.03 -0.71
N ASP A 84 -10.39 0.74 -0.91
CA ASP A 84 -11.04 -0.55 -0.64
C ASP A 84 -11.41 -1.35 -1.90
N THR A 85 -11.12 -0.85 -3.10
CA THR A 85 -11.67 -1.41 -4.34
C THR A 85 -10.60 -1.54 -5.43
N ALA A 86 -10.43 -2.75 -5.98
CA ALA A 86 -9.39 -3.06 -6.96
C ALA A 86 -9.86 -4.01 -8.08
N TYR A 87 -9.18 -3.94 -9.23
CA TYR A 87 -9.32 -4.92 -10.30
C TYR A 87 -8.34 -6.07 -10.11
N MET A 88 -8.85 -7.30 -10.28
CA MET A 88 -8.09 -8.52 -10.06
C MET A 88 -8.28 -9.49 -11.22
N CYS A 89 -7.18 -9.98 -11.79
CA CYS A 89 -7.17 -11.04 -12.78
C CYS A 89 -7.08 -12.40 -12.09
N LEU A 90 -8.14 -13.19 -12.18
CA LEU A 90 -8.19 -14.56 -11.67
C LEU A 90 -7.37 -15.51 -12.55
N GLU A 91 -7.01 -16.69 -12.04
CA GLU A 91 -6.23 -17.68 -12.82
C GLU A 91 -6.91 -18.12 -14.13
N GLY A 92 -8.24 -17.97 -14.25
CA GLY A 92 -8.98 -18.19 -15.51
C GLY A 92 -8.91 -17.04 -16.53
N GLY A 93 -8.09 -16.00 -16.29
CA GLY A 93 -7.94 -14.84 -17.18
C GLY A 93 -9.06 -13.80 -17.10
N ARG A 94 -10.11 -14.07 -16.29
CA ARG A 94 -11.19 -13.11 -16.05
C ARG A 94 -10.72 -12.02 -15.10
N THR A 95 -10.96 -10.76 -15.46
CA THR A 95 -10.76 -9.63 -14.56
C THR A 95 -12.07 -9.29 -13.84
N GLU A 96 -12.02 -9.18 -12.52
CA GLU A 96 -13.15 -8.82 -11.67
C GLU A 96 -12.84 -7.56 -10.87
N LYS A 97 -13.89 -6.77 -10.59
CA LYS A 97 -13.84 -5.67 -9.63
C LYS A 97 -14.15 -6.25 -8.25
N VAL A 98 -13.22 -6.14 -7.32
CA VAL A 98 -13.32 -6.70 -5.96
C VAL A 98 -13.33 -5.56 -4.95
N ARG A 99 -14.27 -5.61 -4.00
CA ARG A 99 -14.35 -4.71 -2.85
C ARG A 99 -13.87 -5.44 -1.60
N PHE A 100 -13.02 -4.80 -0.81
CA PHE A 100 -12.50 -5.34 0.44
C PHE A 100 -13.57 -5.26 1.52
N ILE A 101 -13.67 -6.32 2.32
CA ILE A 101 -14.65 -6.40 3.40
C ILE A 101 -14.02 -5.77 4.66
N GLY A 102 -14.83 -5.04 5.42
CA GLY A 102 -14.42 -4.45 6.70
C GLY A 102 -13.61 -3.16 6.58
N VAL A 103 -13.48 -2.60 5.38
CA VAL A 103 -12.84 -1.30 5.13
C VAL A 103 -13.77 -0.49 4.24
N ASP A 104 -13.95 0.78 4.57
CA ASP A 104 -14.69 1.76 3.77
C ASP A 104 -13.79 2.97 3.59
N THR A 105 -13.47 3.30 2.33
CA THR A 105 -12.52 4.38 2.03
C THR A 105 -13.18 5.52 1.27
N PRO A 106 -12.71 6.77 1.45
CA PRO A 106 -13.20 7.89 0.67
C PRO A 106 -13.10 7.61 -0.83
N GLU A 107 -14.18 7.86 -1.56
CA GLU A 107 -14.31 7.52 -2.98
C GLU A 107 -13.62 8.57 -3.86
N THR A 108 -12.92 8.12 -4.90
CA THR A 108 -12.23 9.00 -5.86
C THR A 108 -13.10 9.41 -7.04
N HIS A 109 -14.20 8.69 -7.27
CA HIS A 109 -15.02 8.80 -8.47
C HIS A 109 -16.54 8.89 -8.18
N HIS A 110 -16.93 9.62 -7.15
CA HIS A 110 -18.35 9.81 -6.86
C HIS A 110 -19.00 10.73 -7.91
N SER A 111 -20.12 10.30 -8.50
CA SER A 111 -20.74 10.96 -9.66
C SER A 111 -21.23 12.40 -9.40
N THR A 112 -21.65 12.69 -8.16
CA THR A 112 -22.18 14.00 -7.76
C THR A 112 -21.18 14.89 -7.04
N ILE A 113 -20.37 14.33 -6.13
CA ILE A 113 -19.45 15.10 -5.27
C ILE A 113 -18.00 15.08 -5.77
N GLY A 114 -17.67 14.20 -6.72
CA GLY A 114 -16.31 14.05 -7.24
C GLY A 114 -15.42 13.25 -6.29
N GLU A 115 -14.19 13.73 -6.10
CA GLU A 115 -13.19 13.12 -5.23
C GLU A 115 -13.42 13.56 -3.78
N GLU A 116 -13.55 12.60 -2.87
CA GLU A 116 -13.68 12.87 -1.44
C GLU A 116 -12.33 13.18 -0.80
N PRO A 117 -12.30 13.94 0.33
CA PRO A 117 -11.07 14.19 1.06
C PRO A 117 -10.34 12.88 1.40
N TYR A 118 -9.05 12.82 1.09
CA TYR A 118 -8.16 11.65 1.27
C TYR A 118 -8.41 10.45 0.33
N GLY A 119 -9.31 10.56 -0.65
CA GLY A 119 -9.56 9.48 -1.61
C GLY A 119 -8.31 9.13 -2.42
N ARG A 120 -7.57 10.14 -2.92
CA ARG A 120 -6.31 9.92 -3.65
C ARG A 120 -5.30 9.16 -2.84
N GLU A 121 -5.13 9.57 -1.59
CA GLU A 121 -4.13 9.06 -0.68
C GLU A 121 -4.44 7.61 -0.32
N ALA A 122 -5.72 7.30 -0.08
CA ALA A 122 -6.20 5.94 0.16
C ALA A 122 -5.96 5.04 -1.06
N ALA A 123 -6.38 5.47 -2.26
CA ALA A 123 -6.14 4.73 -3.50
C ALA A 123 -4.63 4.53 -3.77
N ALA A 124 -3.81 5.57 -3.53
CA ALA A 124 -2.37 5.50 -3.71
C ALA A 124 -1.71 4.55 -2.69
N PHE A 125 -2.19 4.50 -1.45
CA PHE A 125 -1.71 3.53 -0.46
C PHE A 125 -1.98 2.10 -0.91
N THR A 126 -3.20 1.83 -1.36
CA THR A 126 -3.59 0.50 -1.85
C THR A 126 -2.80 0.13 -3.11
N ALA A 127 -2.60 1.05 -4.05
CA ALA A 127 -1.78 0.83 -5.24
C ALA A 127 -0.33 0.49 -4.89
N ARG A 128 0.33 1.27 -4.02
CA ARG A 128 1.69 0.96 -3.55
C ARG A 128 1.77 -0.40 -2.86
N SER A 129 0.71 -0.78 -2.15
CA SER A 129 0.66 -2.01 -1.37
C SER A 129 0.38 -3.24 -2.22
N LEU A 130 -0.46 -3.14 -3.26
CA LEU A 130 -1.07 -4.31 -3.90
C LEU A 130 -0.83 -4.41 -5.42
N SER A 131 -0.51 -3.33 -6.13
CA SER A 131 -0.42 -3.36 -7.60
C SER A 131 0.57 -4.42 -8.10
N ALA A 132 0.15 -5.17 -9.14
CA ALA A 132 0.91 -6.27 -9.75
C ALA A 132 1.29 -7.43 -8.81
N ARG A 133 0.76 -7.49 -7.59
CA ARG A 133 1.00 -8.60 -6.66
C ARG A 133 0.02 -9.75 -6.89
N LYS A 134 0.50 -10.98 -6.69
CA LYS A 134 -0.35 -12.17 -6.55
C LYS A 134 -0.94 -12.19 -5.13
N VAL A 135 -2.24 -12.39 -5.03
CA VAL A 135 -3.03 -12.42 -3.78
C VAL A 135 -3.93 -13.66 -3.78
N TRP A 136 -4.43 -14.02 -2.61
CA TRP A 136 -5.45 -15.06 -2.42
C TRP A 136 -6.72 -14.41 -1.90
N LEU A 137 -7.85 -14.77 -2.48
CA LEU A 137 -9.14 -14.18 -2.16
C LEU A 137 -9.92 -15.12 -1.25
N GLU A 138 -10.48 -14.55 -0.20
CA GLU A 138 -11.49 -15.20 0.63
C GLU A 138 -12.81 -14.49 0.37
N LEU A 139 -13.86 -15.25 0.05
CA LEU A 139 -15.18 -14.71 -0.23
C LEU A 139 -16.00 -14.65 1.05
N ASP A 140 -16.87 -13.64 1.16
CA ASP A 140 -17.81 -13.57 2.27
C ASP A 140 -18.77 -14.79 2.24
N ALA A 141 -19.10 -15.31 3.41
CA ALA A 141 -20.01 -16.44 3.58
C ALA A 141 -21.43 -16.18 3.05
N ARG A 142 -21.78 -14.93 2.75
CA ARG A 142 -23.10 -14.52 2.24
C ARG A 142 -23.18 -14.37 0.73
N GLU A 143 -22.08 -14.59 -0.01
CA GLU A 143 -22.04 -14.31 -1.45
C GLU A 143 -22.55 -15.48 -2.30
N GLU A 144 -23.84 -15.82 -2.16
CA GLU A 144 -24.45 -16.96 -2.85
C GLU A 144 -25.26 -16.61 -4.12
N ASN A 145 -25.41 -15.33 -4.51
CA ASN A 145 -26.46 -14.97 -5.50
C ASN A 145 -26.17 -13.88 -6.56
N TRP A 146 -24.91 -13.56 -6.91
CA TRP A 146 -24.68 -12.68 -8.08
C TRP A 146 -24.43 -13.44 -9.40
N ARG A 147 -23.99 -14.71 -9.32
CA ARG A 147 -23.58 -15.55 -10.45
C ARG A 147 -24.75 -16.12 -11.29
N SER A 148 -25.99 -15.92 -10.88
CA SER A 148 -27.18 -16.59 -11.45
C SER A 148 -28.04 -15.73 -12.38
N LEU A 149 -27.73 -14.45 -12.57
CA LEU A 149 -28.53 -13.59 -13.45
C LEU A 149 -28.05 -13.69 -14.91
N PRO A 150 -28.93 -14.07 -15.86
CA PRO A 150 -28.60 -14.04 -17.28
C PRO A 150 -28.34 -12.60 -17.74
N LYS A 151 -27.29 -12.44 -18.56
CA LYS A 151 -26.94 -11.16 -19.21
C LYS A 151 -27.89 -10.83 -20.37
#